data_AF-A0AAP4BU42-F1
#
_entry.id   AF-A0AAP4BU42-F1
#
_cell.length_a   1.000
_cell.length_b   1.000
_cell.length_c   1.000
_cell.angle_alpha   90.00
_cell.angle_beta   90.00
_cell.angle_gamma   90.00
#
_symmetry.space_group_name_H-M   'P 1'
#
loop_
_entity.id
_entity.type
_entity.pdbx_description
1 polymer ?
#
loop_
_entity_poly.entity_id
_entity_poly.type
_entity_poly.pdbx_seq_one_letter_code
_entity_poly.pdbx_strand_id
1 'polypeptide(L)'
;MIITEARRAAEHDDWHVVGSLNAQVHLELVALAGVHRLVEDIRPVIAQARIAFLSLAQRDIHEPFISRNEEIIELLRKKQRDDAVVALRNLLNTAQQHVLERLES
;
A
#
# COMPACT_ATOMS: atom_id res chain seq x y z
N MET A 1 12.13 9.21 4.06
CA MET A 1 11.71 7.80 3.88
C MET A 1 10.25 7.79 3.49
N ILE A 2 9.79 6.88 2.63
CA ILE A 2 8.41 6.89 2.06
C ILE A 2 7.32 7.07 3.13
N ILE A 3 7.42 6.41 4.29
CA ILE A 3 6.44 6.54 5.38
C ILE A 3 6.40 7.96 5.98
N THR A 4 7.56 8.60 6.16
CA THR A 4 7.63 9.98 6.65
C THR A 4 6.94 10.95 5.68
N GLU A 5 7.14 10.75 4.37
CA GLU A 5 6.48 11.58 3.36
C GLU A 5 4.98 11.31 3.31
N ALA A 6 4.55 10.06 3.48
CA ALA A 6 3.14 9.71 3.52
C ALA A 6 2.43 10.33 4.74
N ARG A 7 3.08 10.34 5.91
CA ARG A 7 2.58 11.05 7.10
C ARG A 7 2.44 12.54 6.85
N ARG A 8 3.47 13.18 6.28
CA ARG A 8 3.43 14.60 5.94
C ARG A 8 2.30 14.90 4.96
N ALA A 9 2.12 14.08 3.92
CA ALA A 9 1.01 14.24 2.98
C ALA A 9 -0.36 14.13 3.69
N ALA A 10 -0.51 13.16 4.60
CA ALA A 10 -1.72 13.01 5.39
C ALA A 10 -1.98 14.21 6.32
N GLU A 11 -0.94 14.79 6.93
CA GLU A 11 -1.05 16.02 7.74
C GLU A 11 -1.56 17.24 6.93
N HIS A 12 -1.39 17.23 5.61
CA HIS A 12 -1.88 18.26 4.69
C HIS A 12 -3.14 17.84 3.92
N ASP A 13 -3.82 16.76 4.32
CA ASP A 13 -4.98 16.18 3.64
C ASP A 13 -4.72 15.83 2.15
N ASP A 14 -3.47 15.59 1.76
CA ASP A 14 -3.10 15.20 0.40
C ASP A 14 -3.22 13.67 0.19
N TRP A 15 -4.47 13.20 0.16
CA TRP A 15 -4.80 11.79 -0.01
C TRP A 15 -4.36 11.23 -1.38
N HIS A 16 -4.16 12.09 -2.37
CA HIS A 16 -3.62 11.69 -3.67
C HIS A 16 -2.14 11.28 -3.55
N VAL A 17 -1.34 12.08 -2.84
CA VAL A 17 0.05 11.76 -2.56
C VAL A 17 0.16 10.54 -1.64
N VAL A 18 -0.68 10.43 -0.61
CA VAL A 18 -0.73 9.22 0.26
C VAL A 18 -0.96 7.95 -0.57
N GLY A 19 -1.94 7.96 -1.47
CA GLY A 19 -2.21 6.81 -2.35
C GLY A 19 -1.05 6.50 -3.31
N SER A 20 -0.34 7.52 -3.78
CA SER A 20 0.86 7.36 -4.63
C SER A 20 2.00 6.69 -3.88
N LEU A 21 2.26 7.14 -2.67
CA LEU A 21 3.32 6.59 -1.81
C LEU A 21 2.98 5.17 -1.36
N ASN A 22 1.71 4.86 -1.10
CA ASN A 22 1.25 3.49 -0.86
C ASN A 22 1.58 2.56 -2.05
N ALA A 23 1.24 2.98 -3.27
CA ALA A 23 1.58 2.23 -4.48
C ALA A 23 3.11 2.02 -4.62
N GLN A 24 3.90 3.04 -4.28
CA GLN A 24 5.35 2.93 -4.29
C GLN A 24 5.86 1.90 -3.27
N VAL A 25 5.31 1.84 -2.04
CA VAL A 25 5.69 0.80 -1.06
C VAL A 25 5.53 -0.60 -1.67
N HIS A 26 4.40 -0.89 -2.32
CA HIS A 26 4.17 -2.21 -2.91
C HIS A 26 5.13 -2.54 -4.05
N LEU A 27 5.50 -1.55 -4.88
CA LEU A 27 6.50 -1.74 -5.93
C LEU A 27 7.89 -2.05 -5.35
N GLU A 28 8.28 -1.33 -4.28
CA GLU A 28 9.54 -1.58 -3.57
C GLU A 28 9.55 -2.98 -2.92
N LEU A 29 8.43 -3.40 -2.33
CA LEU A 29 8.28 -4.76 -1.77
C LEU A 29 8.50 -5.84 -2.83
N VAL A 30 7.96 -5.65 -4.04
CA VAL A 30 8.18 -6.59 -5.16
C VAL A 30 9.62 -6.52 -5.66
N ALA A 31 10.23 -5.34 -5.68
CA ALA A 31 11.63 -5.16 -6.07
C ALA A 31 12.61 -5.91 -5.15
N LEU A 32 12.25 -6.15 -3.87
CA LEU A 32 13.04 -6.98 -2.95
C LEU A 32 13.25 -8.42 -3.45
N ALA A 33 12.41 -8.93 -4.35
CA ALA A 33 12.60 -10.24 -4.96
C ALA A 33 13.82 -10.30 -5.89
N GLY A 34 14.37 -9.14 -6.30
CA GLY A 34 15.50 -9.06 -7.23
C GLY A 34 15.16 -9.44 -8.67
N VAL A 35 13.87 -9.63 -8.99
CA VAL A 35 13.40 -10.01 -10.32
C VAL A 35 12.80 -8.79 -11.00
N HIS A 36 13.58 -8.14 -11.87
CA HIS A 36 13.15 -6.92 -12.57
C HIS A 36 11.81 -7.10 -13.30
N ARG A 37 11.67 -8.24 -14.00
CA ARG A 37 10.46 -8.56 -14.76
C ARG A 37 9.21 -8.62 -13.89
N LEU A 38 9.32 -9.06 -12.64
CA LEU A 38 8.19 -9.12 -11.72
C LEU A 38 7.67 -7.71 -11.37
N VAL A 39 8.57 -6.73 -11.26
CA VAL A 39 8.20 -5.33 -11.04
C VAL A 39 7.52 -4.73 -12.28
N GLU A 40 7.96 -5.10 -13.47
CA GLU A 40 7.30 -4.70 -14.72
C GLU A 40 5.89 -5.28 -14.81
N ASP A 41 5.74 -6.57 -14.52
CA ASP A 41 4.47 -7.30 -14.64
C ASP A 41 3.43 -6.83 -13.59
N ILE A 42 3.85 -6.47 -12.38
CA ILE A 42 2.92 -6.02 -11.32
C ILE A 42 2.51 -4.54 -11.45
N ARG A 43 3.29 -3.73 -12.17
CA ARG A 43 3.06 -2.27 -12.26
C ARG A 43 1.67 -1.91 -12.81
N PRO A 44 1.14 -2.54 -13.88
CA PRO A 44 -0.22 -2.29 -14.34
C PRO A 44 -1.29 -2.63 -13.29
N VAL A 45 -1.10 -3.72 -12.54
CA VAL A 45 -2.04 -4.15 -11.49
C VAL A 45 -2.10 -3.10 -10.37
N ILE A 46 -0.94 -2.61 -9.92
CA ILE A 46 -0.86 -1.54 -8.91
C ILE A 46 -1.50 -0.24 -9.44
N ALA A 47 -1.30 0.09 -10.72
CA ALA A 47 -1.92 1.27 -11.33
C ALA A 47 -3.45 1.17 -11.37
N GLN A 48 -4.01 0.02 -11.74
CA GLN A 48 -5.46 -0.22 -11.72
C GLN A 48 -6.03 -0.19 -10.31
N ALA A 49 -5.35 -0.82 -9.35
CA ALA A 49 -5.74 -0.74 -7.94
C ALA A 49 -5.78 0.72 -7.47
N ARG A 50 -4.76 1.52 -7.83
CA ARG A 50 -4.74 2.96 -7.50
C ARG A 50 -5.94 3.71 -8.09
N ILE A 51 -6.35 3.42 -9.32
CA ILE A 51 -7.55 4.03 -9.92
C ILE A 51 -8.81 3.68 -9.12
N ALA A 52 -8.97 2.41 -8.73
CA ALA A 52 -10.09 2.00 -7.87
C ALA A 52 -10.06 2.74 -6.52
N PHE A 53 -8.88 2.87 -5.91
CA PHE A 53 -8.70 3.60 -4.66
C PHE A 53 -8.92 5.12 -4.78
N LEU A 54 -8.66 5.75 -5.92
CA LEU A 54 -8.98 7.17 -6.12
C LEU A 54 -10.49 7.43 -6.02
N SER A 55 -11.33 6.45 -6.40
CA SER A 55 -12.78 6.54 -6.21
C SER A 55 -13.22 6.40 -4.74
N LEU A 56 -12.30 5.95 -3.87
CA LEU A 56 -12.45 5.71 -2.45
C LEU A 56 -11.71 6.73 -1.57
N ALA A 57 -11.33 7.90 -2.11
CA ALA A 57 -10.43 8.89 -1.51
C ALA A 57 -10.96 9.57 -0.22
N GLN A 58 -11.35 8.77 0.78
CA GLN A 58 -11.76 9.17 2.11
C GLN A 58 -10.60 8.93 3.08
N ARG A 59 -10.35 9.91 3.95
CA ARG A 59 -9.33 9.87 5.00
C ARG A 59 -9.33 8.55 5.78
N ASP A 60 -10.51 8.13 6.25
CA ASP A 60 -10.68 6.95 7.11
C ASP A 60 -10.26 5.64 6.41
N ILE A 61 -10.29 5.61 5.07
CA ILE A 61 -9.87 4.46 4.27
C ILE A 61 -8.34 4.44 4.10
N HIS A 62 -7.72 5.61 3.86
CA HIS A 62 -6.32 5.70 3.49
C HIS A 62 -5.34 5.84 4.65
N GLU A 63 -5.74 6.55 5.71
CA GLU A 63 -4.91 6.81 6.89
C GLU A 63 -4.38 5.51 7.55
N PRO A 64 -5.17 4.42 7.69
CA PRO A 64 -4.69 3.16 8.25
C PRO A 64 -3.59 2.47 7.42
N PHE A 65 -3.49 2.74 6.12
CA PHE A 65 -2.46 2.10 5.29
C PHE A 65 -1.05 2.62 5.60
N ILE A 66 -0.92 3.84 6.12
CA ILE A 66 0.39 4.39 6.48
C ILE A 66 1.01 3.58 7.62
N SER A 67 0.26 3.33 8.70
CA SER A 67 0.73 2.56 9.85
C SER A 67 0.95 1.08 9.51
N ARG A 68 0.06 0.49 8.70
CA ARG A 68 0.24 -0.91 8.25
C ARG A 68 1.45 -1.11 7.35
N ASN A 69 1.74 -0.15 6.46
CA ASN A 69 2.95 -0.20 5.63
C ASN A 69 4.22 -0.03 6.49
N GLU A 70 4.18 0.83 7.51
CA GLU A 70 5.28 0.95 8.46
C GLU A 70 5.52 -0.35 9.22
N GLU A 71 4.47 -1.01 9.70
CA GLU A 71 4.56 -2.33 10.36
C GLU A 71 5.28 -3.35 9.48
N ILE A 72 4.88 -3.49 8.22
CA ILE A 72 5.52 -4.42 7.27
C ILE A 72 7.00 -4.09 7.09
N ILE A 73 7.33 -2.81 6.92
CA ILE A 73 8.73 -2.36 6.75
C ILE A 73 9.56 -2.67 8.00
N GLU A 74 9.01 -2.45 9.19
CA GLU A 74 9.69 -2.76 10.46
C GLU A 74 9.92 -4.26 10.65
N LEU A 75 8.94 -5.10 10.30
CA LEU A 75 9.10 -6.56 10.33
C LEU A 75 10.21 -7.02 9.38
N LEU A 76 10.26 -6.46 8.17
CA LEU A 76 11.33 -6.73 7.21
C LEU A 76 12.71 -6.29 7.72
N ARG A 77 12.82 -5.12 8.36
CA ARG A 77 14.06 -4.64 9.00
C ARG A 77 14.56 -5.59 10.08
N LYS A 78 13.64 -6.13 10.87
CA LYS A 78 13.93 -7.11 11.93
C LYS A 78 14.17 -8.52 11.39
N LYS A 79 14.13 -8.73 10.06
CA LYS A 79 14.25 -10.02 9.38
C LYS A 79 13.14 -11.02 9.76
N GLN A 80 12.00 -10.53 10.26
CA GLN A 80 10.82 -11.31 10.61
C GLN A 80 9.95 -11.53 9.36
N ARG A 81 10.44 -12.36 8.43
CA ARG A 81 9.82 -12.53 7.10
C ARG A 81 8.41 -13.11 7.17
N ASP A 82 8.19 -14.13 8.00
CA ASP A 82 6.89 -14.80 8.09
C ASP A 82 5.81 -13.85 8.62
N ASP A 83 6.14 -13.08 9.66
CA ASP A 83 5.28 -12.04 10.20
C ASP A 83 4.98 -10.95 9.15
N ALA A 84 5.99 -10.52 8.39
CA ALA A 84 5.81 -9.53 7.32
C ALA A 84 4.87 -10.03 6.22
N VAL A 85 4.94 -11.33 5.88
CA VAL A 85 4.04 -11.97 4.91
C VAL A 85 2.60 -12.01 5.44
N VAL A 86 2.41 -12.34 6.72
CA VAL A 86 1.09 -12.31 7.36
C VAL A 86 0.52 -10.89 7.36
N ALA A 87 1.30 -9.90 7.78
CA ALA A 87 0.89 -8.49 7.80
C ALA A 87 0.51 -7.99 6.40
N LEU A 88 1.31 -8.30 5.38
CA LEU A 88 1.02 -7.93 3.99
C LEU A 88 -0.27 -8.58 3.47
N ARG A 89 -0.48 -9.88 3.74
CA ARG A 89 -1.73 -10.56 3.35
C ARG A 89 -2.95 -9.92 3.99
N ASN A 90 -2.88 -9.61 5.29
CA ASN A 90 -3.98 -8.96 6.00
C ASN A 90 -4.27 -7.56 5.44
N LEU A 91 -3.23 -6.80 5.11
CA LEU A 91 -3.36 -5.50 4.43
C LEU A 91 -4.07 -5.65 3.09
N LEU A 92 -3.61 -6.56 2.23
CA LEU A 92 -4.20 -6.78 0.90
C LEU A 92 -5.65 -7.25 0.97
N ASN A 93 -5.98 -8.16 1.90
CA ASN A 93 -7.36 -8.60 2.12
C ASN A 93 -8.27 -7.45 2.53
N THR A 94 -7.81 -6.60 3.46
CA THR A 94 -8.58 -5.41 3.90
C THR A 94 -8.79 -4.45 2.74
N ALA A 95 -7.73 -4.17 1.97
CA ALA A 95 -7.76 -3.31 0.81
C ALA A 95 -8.74 -3.83 -0.25
N GLN A 96 -8.76 -5.14 -0.49
CA GLN A 96 -9.71 -5.78 -1.39
C GLN A 96 -11.16 -5.64 -0.91
N GLN A 97 -11.44 -5.86 0.37
CA GLN A 97 -12.80 -5.72 0.92
C GLN A 97 -13.33 -4.30 0.71
N HIS A 98 -12.54 -3.27 1.00
CA HIS A 98 -12.96 -1.88 0.78
C HIS A 98 -13.32 -1.58 -0.69
N VAL A 99 -12.59 -2.18 -1.64
CA VAL A 99 -12.90 -2.03 -3.07
C VAL A 99 -14.19 -2.76 -3.45
N LEU A 100 -14.39 -3.98 -2.94
CA LEU A 100 -15.59 -4.77 -3.22
C LEU A 100 -16.85 -4.12 -2.65
N GLU A 101 -16.82 -3.68 -1.39
CA GLU A 101 -17.94 -2.99 -0.73
C GLU A 101 -18.43 -1.78 -1.54
N ARG A 102 -17.52 -1.09 -2.23
CA ARG A 102 -17.84 0.04 -3.10
C ARG A 102 -18.42 -0.33 -4.45
N LEU A 103 -18.03 -1.48 -5.01
CA LEU A 103 -18.57 -1.97 -6.28
C LEU A 103 -20.00 -2.51 -6.11
N GLU A 104 -20.35 -2.95 -4.89
CA GLU A 104 -21.68 -3.45 -4.54
C GLU A 104 -22.66 -2.35 -4.09
N SER A 105 -22.17 -1.11 -3.87
CA SER A 105 -22.95 0.07 -3.43
C SER A 105 -23.33 1.01 -4.58
#